data_AF-A0A520JZM8-F1
#
_entry.id   AF-A0A520JZM8-F1
#
_cell.length_a   1.000
_cell.length_b   1.000
_cell.length_c   1.000
_cell.angle_alpha   90.00
_cell.angle_beta   90.00
_cell.angle_gamma   90.00
#
_symmetry.space_group_name_H-M   'P 1'
#
loop_
_entity.id
_entity.type
_entity.pdbx_description
1 polymer ?
#
loop_
_entity_poly.entity_id
_entity_poly.type
_entity_poly.pdbx_seq_one_letter_code
_entity_poly.pdbx_strand_id
1 'polypeptide(L)'
;MSLIEKTVNDAIAAQNAAVDAIRIHRYEDFLLEHARPYVEVIRKMECDSEQSKEAIDLYQQSLLLHYDILTSLTDTITPLDTAFLEWQQTPIALEIMYELDRDFRGAVETFIEAIDEADDIIGIEATRVHNGFYGVISASDFAAIPGSVFNVLAQIIERAPIEKKYKQTILAAKSWGLNGIYVFGDTYTRVLGSTGNVAEAIEEEKKALKLNWDKPVQSMMQLMGELGHTSYDRSRYFDLYREKFRGYVKSAYDSGVHPANIVMLPTHVGDIGHHIGSSYYKLCRDDMCMAILESVSKVAENTLRTALSEGKIKNPFDVGYIATGACASATADILAWDGFTPDYIQDMMQKRFKNFILTHPFDRSMVGELHVNDFLDFITRGERVNAPKPRGDSRKVAGIPIDLSPVRDHPELNHPEAYAYPFTAITVRATALLRFIDQPCLLAPEPPSIAAMVNAIALNPEVALAPVQMCKNCATSRYLPAKCDYCMSPRVNSVLG
;
A
#
# COMPACT_ATOMS: atom_id res chain seq x y z
N MET A 1 18.03 -24.84 4.45
CA MET A 1 16.79 -24.10 4.75
C MET A 1 15.88 -24.29 3.56
N SER A 2 14.60 -24.63 3.76
CA SER A 2 13.65 -24.70 2.64
C SER A 2 13.27 -23.30 2.15
N LEU A 3 12.81 -23.14 0.90
CA LEU A 3 12.34 -21.85 0.40
C LEU A 3 11.19 -21.25 1.24
N ILE A 4 10.32 -22.11 1.78
CA ILE A 4 9.22 -21.68 2.66
C ILE A 4 9.77 -21.16 3.98
N GLU A 5 10.70 -21.88 4.60
CA GLU A 5 11.38 -21.45 5.82
C GLU A 5 12.14 -20.15 5.61
N LYS A 6 12.82 -20.00 4.46
CA LYS A 6 13.45 -18.75 4.03
C LYS A 6 12.45 -17.60 3.97
N THR A 7 11.34 -17.77 3.24
CA THR A 7 10.32 -16.72 3.08
C THR A 7 9.72 -16.29 4.42
N VAL A 8 9.48 -17.24 5.33
CA VAL A 8 9.00 -16.94 6.70
C VAL A 8 10.04 -16.16 7.49
N ASN A 9 11.31 -16.54 7.40
CA ASN A 9 12.40 -15.86 8.10
C ASN A 9 12.64 -14.44 7.56
N ASP A 10 12.61 -14.25 6.23
CA ASP A 10 12.71 -12.95 5.57
C ASP A 10 11.57 -12.02 6.05
N ALA A 11 10.33 -12.53 6.05
CA ALA A 11 9.15 -11.79 6.48
C ALA A 11 9.23 -11.36 7.96
N ILE A 12 9.59 -12.28 8.85
CA ILE A 12 9.72 -11.99 10.29
C ILE A 12 10.87 -11.02 10.55
N ALA A 13 12.02 -11.22 9.91
CA ALA A 13 13.19 -10.37 10.10
C ALA A 13 12.91 -8.93 9.66
N ALA A 14 12.24 -8.74 8.52
CA ALA A 14 11.87 -7.43 8.02
C ALA A 14 10.91 -6.71 8.97
N GLN A 15 9.81 -7.36 9.40
CA GLN A 15 8.86 -6.78 10.35
C GLN A 15 9.55 -6.39 11.67
N ASN A 16 10.35 -7.30 12.23
CA ASN A 16 11.02 -7.06 13.50
C ASN A 16 12.01 -5.91 13.40
N ALA A 17 12.79 -5.81 12.32
CA ALA A 17 13.73 -4.71 12.13
C ALA A 17 13.01 -3.35 12.03
N ALA A 18 11.85 -3.27 11.36
CA ALA A 18 11.06 -2.05 11.27
C ALA A 18 10.48 -1.64 12.64
N VAL A 19 9.86 -2.59 13.36
CA VAL A 19 9.28 -2.35 14.68
C VAL A 19 10.36 -1.99 15.70
N ASP A 20 11.50 -2.67 15.70
CA ASP A 20 12.62 -2.38 16.60
C ASP A 20 13.22 -1.00 16.34
N ALA A 21 13.37 -0.59 15.09
CA ALA A 21 13.85 0.75 14.76
C ALA A 21 12.93 1.83 15.36
N ILE A 22 11.60 1.66 15.24
CA ILE A 22 10.63 2.58 15.86
C ILE A 22 10.74 2.50 17.39
N ARG A 23 10.74 1.30 17.97
CA ARG A 23 10.83 1.10 19.42
C ARG A 23 12.02 1.81 20.04
N ILE A 24 13.19 1.69 19.42
CA ILE A 24 14.45 2.24 19.90
C ILE A 24 14.46 3.76 19.74
N HIS A 25 14.05 4.27 18.58
CA HIS A 25 14.27 5.68 18.21
C HIS A 25 13.04 6.58 18.33
N ARG A 26 11.86 6.09 18.73
CA ARG A 26 10.59 6.89 18.78
C ARG A 26 10.68 8.21 19.55
N TYR A 27 11.58 8.33 20.52
CA TYR A 27 11.77 9.56 21.31
C TYR A 27 12.82 10.51 20.73
N GLU A 28 13.53 10.10 19.68
CA GLU A 28 14.53 10.89 18.98
C GLU A 28 13.90 11.63 17.79
N ASP A 29 14.69 12.52 17.18
CA ASP A 29 14.37 13.02 15.84
C ASP A 29 14.69 11.93 14.81
N PHE A 30 13.85 11.79 13.79
CA PHE A 30 14.05 10.78 12.76
C PHE A 30 15.29 11.10 11.93
N LEU A 31 16.18 10.11 11.76
CA LEU A 31 17.28 10.14 10.79
C LEU A 31 17.12 8.95 9.85
N LEU A 32 17.46 9.13 8.57
CA LEU A 32 17.44 8.04 7.59
C LEU A 32 18.33 6.87 8.03
N GLU A 33 19.44 7.17 8.70
CA GLU A 33 20.34 6.19 9.31
C GLU A 33 19.66 5.23 10.30
N HIS A 34 18.55 5.61 10.93
CA HIS A 34 17.81 4.72 11.82
C HIS A 34 17.16 3.54 11.08
N ALA A 35 16.99 3.64 9.75
CA ALA A 35 16.49 2.55 8.91
C ALA A 35 17.58 1.54 8.53
N ARG A 36 18.86 1.81 8.82
CA ARG A 36 20.00 0.93 8.48
C ARG A 36 19.83 -0.52 8.93
N PRO A 37 19.34 -0.84 10.15
CA PRO A 37 19.12 -2.23 10.55
C PRO A 37 18.17 -2.99 9.62
N TYR A 38 17.12 -2.32 9.13
CA TYR A 38 16.18 -2.88 8.15
C TYR A 38 16.87 -3.10 6.80
N VAL A 39 17.63 -2.11 6.32
CA VAL A 39 18.42 -2.21 5.08
C VAL A 39 19.35 -3.42 5.11
N GLU A 40 20.00 -3.69 6.25
CA GLU A 40 20.89 -4.84 6.42
C GLU A 40 20.15 -6.19 6.46
N VAL A 41 18.89 -6.23 6.88
CA VAL A 41 18.04 -7.42 6.72
C VAL A 41 17.80 -7.69 5.25
N ILE A 42 17.36 -6.68 4.49
CA ILE A 42 17.05 -6.82 3.06
C ILE A 42 18.31 -7.15 2.25
N ARG A 43 19.46 -6.56 2.58
CA ARG A 43 20.76 -6.86 1.96
C ARG A 43 21.16 -8.33 2.09
N LYS A 44 20.76 -8.99 3.18
CA LYS A 44 21.07 -10.39 3.47
C LYS A 44 20.05 -11.37 2.89
N MET A 45 18.98 -10.89 2.25
CA MET A 45 18.08 -11.77 1.52
C MET A 45 18.84 -12.45 0.39
N GLU A 46 18.90 -13.77 0.46
CA GLU A 46 19.57 -14.60 -0.55
C GLU A 46 18.58 -15.02 -1.65
N CYS A 47 19.09 -15.38 -2.82
CA CYS A 47 18.29 -16.01 -3.86
C CYS A 47 18.42 -17.53 -3.73
N ASP A 48 17.30 -18.25 -3.63
CA ASP A 48 17.34 -19.71 -3.75
C ASP A 48 17.67 -20.12 -5.20
N SER A 49 18.20 -21.31 -5.40
CA SER A 49 18.48 -21.89 -6.72
C SER A 49 17.26 -22.01 -7.63
N GLU A 50 16.06 -22.11 -7.07
CA GLU A 50 14.79 -22.17 -7.81
C GLU A 50 14.21 -20.78 -8.14
N GLN A 51 14.83 -19.71 -7.64
CA GLN A 51 14.33 -18.34 -7.80
C GLN A 51 15.13 -17.57 -8.86
N SER A 52 14.46 -16.67 -9.58
CA SER A 52 15.12 -15.66 -10.41
C SER A 52 15.77 -14.59 -9.53
N LYS A 53 17.09 -14.49 -9.66
CA LYS A 53 17.87 -13.43 -9.03
C LYS A 53 17.44 -12.05 -9.54
N GLU A 54 17.18 -11.92 -10.84
CA GLU A 54 16.81 -10.66 -11.46
C GLU A 54 15.47 -10.14 -10.92
N ALA A 55 14.51 -11.02 -10.64
CA ALA A 55 13.27 -10.65 -9.98
C ALA A 55 13.49 -10.17 -8.53
N ILE A 56 14.34 -10.85 -7.75
CA ILE A 56 14.69 -10.42 -6.38
C ILE A 56 15.43 -9.08 -6.41
N ASP A 57 16.36 -8.89 -7.34
CA ASP A 57 17.18 -7.69 -7.45
C ASP A 57 16.34 -6.44 -7.74
N LEU A 58 15.22 -6.55 -8.46
CA LEU A 58 14.32 -5.42 -8.68
C LEU A 58 13.78 -4.82 -7.37
N TYR A 59 13.52 -5.64 -6.36
CA TYR A 59 13.13 -5.17 -5.02
C TYR A 59 14.36 -4.81 -4.19
N GLN A 60 15.28 -5.76 -4.03
CA GLN A 60 16.42 -5.62 -3.12
C GLN A 60 17.27 -4.40 -3.51
N GLN A 61 17.65 -4.29 -4.78
CA GLN A 61 18.53 -3.20 -5.23
C GLN A 61 17.79 -1.87 -5.29
N SER A 62 16.48 -1.87 -5.57
CA SER A 62 15.66 -0.66 -5.44
C SER A 62 15.76 -0.09 -4.02
N LEU A 63 15.57 -0.93 -3.00
CA LEU A 63 15.60 -0.52 -1.60
C LEU A 63 16.98 -0.04 -1.16
N LEU A 64 18.03 -0.77 -1.52
CA LEU A 64 19.42 -0.39 -1.20
C LEU A 64 19.78 0.95 -1.85
N LEU A 65 19.44 1.13 -3.13
CA LEU A 65 19.70 2.39 -3.85
C LEU A 65 18.88 3.54 -3.28
N HIS A 66 17.61 3.32 -2.93
CA HIS A 66 16.76 4.33 -2.32
C HIS A 66 17.38 4.86 -1.01
N TYR A 67 17.81 3.95 -0.12
CA TYR A 67 18.49 4.31 1.12
C TYR A 67 19.82 5.04 0.87
N ASP A 68 20.70 4.50 0.03
CA ASP A 68 22.02 5.08 -0.23
C ASP A 68 21.92 6.47 -0.90
N ILE A 69 20.93 6.67 -1.78
CA ILE A 69 20.72 7.96 -2.44
C ILE A 69 20.15 8.96 -1.44
N LEU A 70 19.08 8.62 -0.71
CA LEU A 70 18.49 9.55 0.25
C LEU A 70 19.49 9.99 1.33
N THR A 71 20.23 9.05 1.93
CA THR A 71 21.27 9.35 2.93
C THR A 71 22.42 10.19 2.37
N SER A 72 22.66 10.15 1.06
CA SER A 72 23.64 11.03 0.41
C SER A 72 23.12 12.45 0.15
N LEU A 73 21.79 12.65 0.17
CA LEU A 73 21.15 13.93 -0.17
C LEU A 73 20.64 14.67 1.07
N THR A 74 20.31 13.96 2.14
CA THR A 74 19.83 14.54 3.40
C THR A 74 20.01 13.55 4.57
N ASP A 75 20.02 14.07 5.79
CA ASP A 75 20.04 13.25 7.01
C ASP A 75 18.62 12.84 7.46
N THR A 76 17.62 13.65 7.11
CA THR A 76 16.23 13.51 7.60
C THR A 76 15.20 13.97 6.58
N ILE A 77 13.95 13.60 6.81
CA ILE A 77 12.81 13.89 5.95
C ILE A 77 11.64 14.38 6.80
N THR A 78 10.93 15.40 6.32
CA THR A 78 9.75 15.93 7.01
C THR A 78 8.55 14.97 6.92
N PRO A 79 7.58 15.05 7.84
CA PRO A 79 6.35 14.23 7.76
C PRO A 79 5.58 14.39 6.44
N LEU A 80 5.67 15.55 5.78
CA LEU A 80 5.03 15.80 4.49
C LEU A 80 5.67 14.93 3.40
N ASP A 81 6.99 14.96 3.31
CA ASP A 81 7.74 14.23 2.29
C ASP A 81 7.70 12.71 2.52
N THR A 82 7.60 12.26 3.77
CA THR A 82 7.42 10.86 4.20
C THR A 82 6.26 10.17 3.44
N ALA A 83 5.16 10.87 3.16
CA ALA A 83 3.95 10.25 2.61
C ALA A 83 4.13 9.63 1.21
N PHE A 84 5.17 10.02 0.47
CA PHE A 84 5.28 9.71 -0.97
C PHE A 84 6.66 9.18 -1.40
N LEU A 85 7.50 8.76 -0.45
CA LEU A 85 8.86 8.25 -0.75
C LEU A 85 8.84 6.96 -1.57
N GLU A 86 7.83 6.13 -1.34
CA GLU A 86 7.69 4.82 -1.98
C GLU A 86 7.07 4.91 -3.39
N TRP A 87 6.56 6.09 -3.83
CA TRP A 87 5.85 6.24 -5.13
C TRP A 87 6.76 6.79 -6.24
N GLN A 88 8.08 6.88 -6.00
CA GLN A 88 9.05 7.51 -6.91
C GLN A 88 9.71 6.54 -7.87
N GLN A 89 9.76 5.25 -7.53
CA GLN A 89 10.59 4.25 -8.20
C GLN A 89 9.93 3.74 -9.48
N THR A 90 8.62 3.47 -9.44
CA THR A 90 7.88 2.97 -10.60
C THR A 90 7.81 3.95 -11.77
N PRO A 91 7.63 5.28 -11.58
CA PRO A 91 7.80 6.24 -12.67
C PRO A 91 9.12 6.08 -13.44
N ILE A 92 10.23 5.88 -12.72
CA ILE A 92 11.56 5.70 -13.32
C ILE A 92 11.66 4.35 -14.04
N ALA A 93 11.15 3.27 -13.42
CA ALA A 93 11.13 1.95 -14.03
C ALA A 93 10.30 1.92 -15.33
N LEU A 94 9.17 2.64 -15.37
CA LEU A 94 8.34 2.81 -16.56
C LEU A 94 9.11 3.49 -17.70
N GLU A 95 9.79 4.61 -17.43
CA GLU A 95 10.56 5.31 -18.47
C GLU A 95 11.72 4.46 -19.00
N ILE A 96 12.41 3.70 -18.13
CA ILE A 96 13.42 2.74 -18.58
C ILE A 96 12.77 1.66 -19.46
N MET A 97 11.60 1.13 -19.08
CA MET A 97 10.87 0.15 -19.88
C MET A 97 10.40 0.71 -21.23
N TYR A 98 10.00 1.97 -21.31
CA TYR A 98 9.67 2.62 -22.59
C TYR A 98 10.85 2.66 -23.57
N GLU A 99 12.07 2.71 -23.05
CA GLU A 99 13.28 2.69 -23.87
C GLU A 99 13.71 1.28 -24.29
N LEU A 100 13.46 0.28 -23.43
CA LEU A 100 13.83 -1.12 -23.66
C LEU A 100 12.82 -1.87 -24.53
N ASP A 101 11.53 -1.55 -24.40
CA ASP A 101 10.43 -2.20 -25.09
C ASP A 101 9.60 -1.15 -25.86
N ARG A 102 9.91 -1.01 -27.16
CA ARG A 102 9.22 -0.06 -28.05
C ARG A 102 7.75 -0.41 -28.26
N ASP A 103 7.42 -1.69 -28.24
CA ASP A 103 6.04 -2.15 -28.41
C ASP A 103 5.23 -1.81 -27.16
N PHE A 104 5.83 -1.93 -25.96
CA PHE A 104 5.22 -1.43 -24.73
C PHE A 104 5.01 0.08 -24.77
N ARG A 105 6.00 0.86 -25.22
CA ARG A 105 5.81 2.31 -25.38
C ARG A 105 4.66 2.64 -26.33
N GLY A 106 4.57 1.94 -27.47
CA GLY A 106 3.45 2.08 -28.41
C GLY A 106 2.10 1.72 -27.77
N ALA A 107 2.04 0.67 -26.95
CA ALA A 107 0.84 0.32 -26.21
C ALA A 107 0.43 1.40 -25.18
N VAL A 108 1.39 2.06 -24.52
CA VAL A 108 1.10 3.21 -23.65
C VAL A 108 0.57 4.39 -24.45
N GLU A 109 1.10 4.66 -25.64
CA GLU A 109 0.57 5.72 -26.52
C GLU A 109 -0.88 5.45 -26.94
N THR A 110 -1.19 4.22 -27.35
CA THR A 110 -2.58 3.81 -27.61
C THR A 110 -3.47 3.91 -26.38
N PHE A 111 -2.94 3.64 -25.18
CA PHE A 111 -3.70 3.83 -23.94
C PHE A 111 -3.94 5.32 -23.62
N ILE A 112 -2.98 6.20 -23.91
CA ILE A 112 -3.12 7.65 -23.78
C ILE A 112 -4.19 8.20 -24.73
N GLU A 113 -4.29 7.65 -25.95
CA GLU A 113 -5.38 7.95 -26.89
C GLU A 113 -6.73 7.49 -26.33
N ALA A 114 -6.81 6.28 -25.76
CA ALA A 114 -8.03 5.79 -25.11
C ALA A 114 -8.46 6.65 -23.92
N ILE A 115 -7.51 7.22 -23.16
CA ILE A 115 -7.78 8.21 -22.11
C ILE A 115 -8.38 9.49 -22.72
N ASP A 116 -7.85 9.93 -23.86
CA ASP A 116 -8.29 11.15 -24.54
C ASP A 116 -9.77 11.08 -24.98
N GLU A 117 -10.21 9.89 -25.38
CA GLU A 117 -11.55 9.59 -25.85
C GLU A 117 -12.55 9.21 -24.74
N ALA A 118 -12.10 9.13 -23.47
CA ALA A 118 -12.87 8.58 -22.36
C ALA A 118 -13.62 9.63 -21.51
N ASP A 119 -14.12 10.71 -22.11
CA ASP A 119 -14.86 11.77 -21.40
C ASP A 119 -16.07 11.24 -20.62
N ASP A 120 -16.72 10.20 -21.14
CA ASP A 120 -17.85 9.56 -20.50
C ASP A 120 -17.46 8.83 -19.20
N ILE A 121 -16.29 8.18 -19.17
CA ILE A 121 -15.76 7.55 -17.95
C ILE A 121 -15.23 8.62 -17.00
N ILE A 122 -14.33 9.49 -17.49
CA ILE A 122 -13.62 10.48 -16.66
C ILE A 122 -14.62 11.43 -16.02
N GLY A 123 -15.57 11.98 -16.78
CA GLY A 123 -16.57 12.91 -16.26
C GLY A 123 -17.48 12.29 -15.20
N ILE A 124 -17.96 11.06 -15.43
CA ILE A 124 -18.83 10.36 -14.47
C ILE A 124 -18.06 10.01 -13.20
N GLU A 125 -16.89 9.38 -13.31
CA GLU A 125 -16.12 8.96 -12.14
C GLU A 125 -15.58 10.15 -11.35
N ALA A 126 -15.12 11.22 -12.01
CA ALA A 126 -14.66 12.42 -11.31
C ALA A 126 -15.80 13.07 -10.53
N THR A 127 -17.00 13.15 -11.13
CA THR A 127 -18.20 13.65 -10.45
C THR A 127 -18.60 12.78 -9.25
N ARG A 128 -18.52 11.45 -9.38
CA ARG A 128 -18.84 10.50 -8.30
C ARG A 128 -17.84 10.63 -7.15
N VAL A 129 -16.55 10.66 -7.46
CA VAL A 129 -15.47 10.83 -6.48
C VAL A 129 -15.64 12.19 -5.79
N HIS A 130 -15.80 13.27 -6.54
CA HIS A 130 -15.98 14.64 -6.02
C HIS A 130 -17.12 14.73 -4.99
N ASN A 131 -18.29 14.18 -5.30
CA ASN A 131 -19.47 14.23 -4.44
C ASN A 131 -19.51 13.15 -3.35
N GLY A 132 -18.47 12.31 -3.24
CA GLY A 132 -18.40 11.22 -2.25
C GLY A 132 -19.39 10.10 -2.47
N PHE A 133 -19.79 9.86 -3.72
CA PHE A 133 -20.78 8.84 -4.10
C PHE A 133 -20.44 7.45 -3.55
N TYR A 134 -19.15 7.11 -3.48
CA TYR A 134 -18.65 5.82 -3.02
C TYR A 134 -18.38 5.70 -1.51
N GLY A 135 -18.70 6.74 -0.73
CA GLY A 135 -18.29 6.81 0.68
C GLY A 135 -16.77 6.90 0.82
N VAL A 136 -16.23 6.42 1.94
CA VAL A 136 -14.78 6.34 2.13
C VAL A 136 -14.19 5.46 1.02
N ILE A 137 -13.13 5.92 0.36
CA ILE A 137 -12.46 5.25 -0.75
C ILE A 137 -10.97 5.10 -0.46
N SER A 138 -10.37 4.02 -0.96
CA SER A 138 -8.92 3.96 -1.13
C SER A 138 -8.59 4.48 -2.52
N ALA A 139 -8.01 5.69 -2.59
CA ALA A 139 -7.78 6.39 -3.86
C ALA A 139 -6.65 5.74 -4.69
N SER A 140 -5.64 5.20 -4.01
CA SER A 140 -4.62 4.29 -4.55
C SER A 140 -4.80 2.91 -3.93
N ASP A 141 -5.27 1.93 -4.68
CA ASP A 141 -5.54 0.58 -4.15
C ASP A 141 -4.90 -0.48 -5.03
N PHE A 142 -4.45 -1.56 -4.40
CA PHE A 142 -3.98 -2.79 -5.02
C PHE A 142 -5.07 -3.51 -5.83
N ALA A 143 -6.34 -3.24 -5.53
CA ALA A 143 -7.50 -3.75 -6.23
C ALA A 143 -8.25 -2.63 -6.96
N ALA A 144 -8.89 -2.96 -8.09
CA ALA A 144 -9.66 -2.00 -8.89
C ALA A 144 -11.04 -1.72 -8.25
N ILE A 145 -11.04 -1.13 -7.04
CA ILE A 145 -12.24 -0.79 -6.26
C ILE A 145 -12.84 0.56 -6.68
N PRO A 146 -14.16 0.77 -6.50
CA PRO A 146 -14.81 2.02 -6.92
C PRO A 146 -14.19 3.26 -6.28
N GLY A 147 -13.93 4.28 -7.11
CA GLY A 147 -13.29 5.53 -6.71
C GLY A 147 -11.77 5.50 -6.68
N SER A 148 -11.11 4.36 -6.87
CA SER A 148 -9.65 4.31 -6.99
C SER A 148 -9.19 4.67 -8.41
N VAL A 149 -7.96 5.21 -8.53
CA VAL A 149 -7.37 5.48 -9.85
C VAL A 149 -7.30 4.18 -10.67
N PHE A 150 -6.95 3.07 -10.02
CA PHE A 150 -6.85 1.78 -10.67
C PHE A 150 -8.18 1.32 -11.28
N ASN A 151 -9.32 1.58 -10.63
CA ASN A 151 -10.62 1.26 -11.20
C ASN A 151 -10.94 2.07 -12.46
N VAL A 152 -10.66 3.37 -12.46
CA VAL A 152 -10.84 4.23 -13.64
C VAL A 152 -9.97 3.74 -14.79
N LEU A 153 -8.70 3.44 -14.53
CA LEU A 153 -7.80 2.90 -15.56
C LEU A 153 -8.27 1.55 -16.09
N ALA A 154 -8.78 0.67 -15.22
CA ALA A 154 -9.31 -0.63 -15.64
C ALA A 154 -10.55 -0.51 -16.55
N GLN A 155 -11.38 0.53 -16.37
CA GLN A 155 -12.50 0.82 -17.26
C GLN A 155 -12.02 1.37 -18.61
N ILE A 156 -11.03 2.28 -18.61
CA ILE A 156 -10.51 2.89 -19.84
C ILE A 156 -9.74 1.85 -20.67
N ILE A 157 -8.90 1.04 -20.03
CA ILE A 157 -8.02 0.08 -20.72
C ILE A 157 -8.79 -1.04 -21.42
N GLU A 158 -10.03 -1.30 -21.01
CA GLU A 158 -10.94 -2.23 -21.69
C GLU A 158 -11.17 -1.82 -23.15
N ARG A 159 -11.16 -0.51 -23.43
CA ARG A 159 -11.37 0.06 -24.76
C ARG A 159 -10.08 0.13 -25.60
N ALA A 160 -8.92 -0.02 -24.98
CA ALA A 160 -7.64 0.09 -25.65
C ALA A 160 -7.29 -1.21 -26.40
N PRO A 161 -7.07 -1.17 -27.74
CA PRO A 161 -6.73 -2.35 -28.54
C PRO A 161 -5.23 -2.71 -28.40
N ILE A 162 -4.80 -3.02 -27.17
CA ILE A 162 -3.41 -3.34 -26.83
C ILE A 162 -3.27 -4.78 -26.33
N GLU A 163 -2.08 -5.35 -26.50
CA GLU A 163 -1.81 -6.73 -26.06
C GLU A 163 -2.01 -6.91 -24.55
N LYS A 164 -2.51 -8.09 -24.17
CA LYS A 164 -2.77 -8.47 -22.77
C LYS A 164 -1.58 -8.21 -21.84
N LYS A 165 -0.36 -8.58 -22.26
CA LYS A 165 0.85 -8.37 -21.43
C LYS A 165 1.04 -6.90 -21.07
N TYR A 166 0.75 -5.98 -22.00
CA TYR A 166 0.88 -4.54 -21.77
C TYR A 166 -0.28 -3.96 -20.97
N LYS A 167 -1.50 -4.48 -21.14
CA LYS A 167 -2.62 -4.19 -20.23
C LYS A 167 -2.25 -4.55 -18.79
N GLN A 168 -1.69 -5.73 -18.59
CA GLN A 168 -1.21 -6.17 -17.27
C GLN A 168 -0.13 -5.24 -16.73
N THR A 169 0.84 -4.83 -17.56
CA THR A 169 1.90 -3.91 -17.14
C THR A 169 1.38 -2.55 -16.71
N ILE A 170 0.48 -1.94 -17.49
CA ILE A 170 -0.15 -0.64 -17.14
C ILE A 170 -0.91 -0.75 -15.82
N LEU A 171 -1.75 -1.78 -15.67
CA LEU A 171 -2.55 -1.96 -14.47
C LEU A 171 -1.70 -2.33 -13.23
N ALA A 172 -0.65 -3.13 -13.40
CA ALA A 172 0.32 -3.44 -12.35
C ALA A 172 1.08 -2.20 -11.89
N ALA A 173 1.50 -1.36 -12.84
CA ALA A 173 2.22 -0.12 -12.54
C ALA A 173 1.40 0.82 -11.64
N LYS A 174 0.07 0.95 -11.82
CA LYS A 174 -0.73 1.80 -10.93
C LYS A 174 -1.22 1.11 -9.66
N SER A 175 -1.46 -0.21 -9.69
CA SER A 175 -1.93 -0.95 -8.52
C SER A 175 -0.81 -1.12 -7.49
N TRP A 176 -0.10 -2.23 -7.54
CA TRP A 176 1.00 -2.54 -6.63
C TRP A 176 2.27 -1.76 -6.92
N GLY A 177 2.43 -1.18 -8.12
CA GLY A 177 3.56 -0.32 -8.46
C GLY A 177 3.37 1.15 -8.10
N LEU A 178 2.19 1.58 -7.65
CA LEU A 178 1.96 2.95 -7.17
C LEU A 178 2.50 4.06 -8.11
N ASN A 179 2.30 3.93 -9.44
CA ASN A 179 2.83 4.86 -10.45
C ASN A 179 2.42 6.32 -10.18
N GLY A 180 3.32 7.04 -9.50
CA GLY A 180 3.21 8.45 -9.16
C GLY A 180 2.10 8.77 -8.16
N ILE A 181 2.22 9.96 -7.56
CA ILE A 181 1.28 10.53 -6.57
C ILE A 181 0.04 11.15 -7.16
N TYR A 182 -0.16 10.98 -8.46
CA TYR A 182 -1.40 11.35 -9.09
C TYR A 182 -2.58 10.55 -8.49
N VAL A 183 -3.58 11.28 -8.00
CA VAL A 183 -4.83 10.75 -7.50
C VAL A 183 -5.99 11.32 -8.31
N PHE A 184 -6.82 10.42 -8.83
CA PHE A 184 -7.92 10.76 -9.71
C PHE A 184 -9.00 11.57 -8.96
N GLY A 185 -9.43 12.67 -9.57
CA GLY A 185 -10.45 13.57 -9.04
C GLY A 185 -9.91 14.76 -8.23
N ASP A 186 -8.63 14.77 -7.86
CA ASP A 186 -8.00 15.94 -7.20
C ASP A 186 -7.97 17.14 -8.15
N THR A 187 -7.50 16.96 -9.39
CA THR A 187 -7.42 18.03 -10.39
C THR A 187 -8.82 18.53 -10.76
N TYR A 188 -9.76 17.63 -11.03
CA TYR A 188 -11.15 17.95 -11.29
C TYR A 188 -11.75 18.80 -10.17
N THR A 189 -11.61 18.37 -8.91
CA THR A 189 -12.20 19.05 -7.75
C THR A 189 -11.64 20.46 -7.58
N ARG A 190 -10.32 20.61 -7.70
CA ARG A 190 -9.64 21.89 -7.58
C ARG A 190 -10.03 22.86 -8.70
N VAL A 191 -10.03 22.39 -9.95
CA VAL A 191 -10.38 23.21 -11.12
C VAL A 191 -11.86 23.61 -11.08
N LEU A 192 -12.75 22.68 -10.76
CA LEU A 192 -14.17 22.98 -10.60
C LEU A 192 -14.38 24.05 -9.51
N GLY A 193 -13.66 23.95 -8.39
CA GLY A 193 -13.75 24.94 -7.31
C GLY A 193 -13.24 26.33 -7.70
N SER A 194 -12.19 26.43 -8.52
CA SER A 194 -11.61 27.71 -8.92
C SER A 194 -12.32 28.36 -10.11
N THR A 195 -12.93 27.59 -11.01
CA THR A 195 -13.52 28.10 -12.26
C THR A 195 -15.03 28.00 -12.32
N GLY A 196 -15.64 27.07 -11.57
CA GLY A 196 -17.06 26.73 -11.68
C GLY A 196 -17.43 26.03 -13.00
N ASN A 197 -16.44 25.59 -13.78
CA ASN A 197 -16.64 25.04 -15.13
C ASN A 197 -16.36 23.54 -15.17
N VAL A 198 -17.43 22.74 -15.31
CA VAL A 198 -17.35 21.28 -15.35
C VAL A 198 -16.56 20.77 -16.56
N ALA A 199 -16.75 21.36 -17.74
CA ALA A 199 -16.05 20.92 -18.94
C ALA A 199 -14.53 21.14 -18.81
N GLU A 200 -14.14 22.30 -18.28
CA GLU A 200 -12.73 22.60 -18.01
C GLU A 200 -12.13 21.66 -16.96
N ALA A 201 -12.87 21.34 -15.89
CA ALA A 201 -12.42 20.39 -14.88
C ALA A 201 -12.18 18.98 -15.45
N ILE A 202 -13.02 18.51 -16.39
CA ILE A 202 -12.83 17.22 -17.08
C ILE A 202 -11.59 17.26 -17.96
N GLU A 203 -11.42 18.32 -18.75
CA GLU A 203 -10.27 18.47 -19.63
C GLU A 203 -8.95 18.51 -18.85
N GLU A 204 -8.89 19.21 -17.73
CA GLU A 204 -7.68 19.27 -16.89
C GLU A 204 -7.39 17.94 -16.18
N GLU A 205 -8.42 17.22 -15.70
CA GLU A 205 -8.26 15.87 -15.13
C GLU A 205 -7.68 14.89 -16.17
N LYS A 206 -8.21 14.92 -17.39
CA LYS A 206 -7.73 14.14 -18.54
C LYS A 206 -6.27 14.48 -18.87
N LYS A 207 -5.89 15.76 -18.92
CA LYS A 207 -4.50 16.18 -19.14
C LYS A 207 -3.55 15.66 -18.06
N ALA A 208 -3.95 15.78 -16.79
CA ALA A 208 -3.15 15.27 -15.67
C ALA A 208 -2.97 13.75 -15.76
N LEU A 209 -4.05 13.03 -16.06
CA LEU A 209 -4.01 11.58 -16.22
C LEU A 209 -3.10 11.14 -17.37
N LYS A 210 -3.19 11.80 -18.53
CA LYS A 210 -2.31 11.52 -19.69
C LYS A 210 -0.84 11.81 -19.36
N LEU A 211 -0.54 12.93 -18.68
CA LEU A 211 0.83 13.28 -18.31
C LEU A 211 1.47 12.21 -17.42
N ASN A 212 0.70 11.61 -16.52
CA ASN A 212 1.17 10.54 -15.63
C ASN A 212 1.58 9.25 -16.37
N TRP A 213 1.17 9.08 -17.63
CA TRP A 213 1.56 7.95 -18.47
C TRP A 213 2.55 8.35 -19.56
N ASP A 214 2.42 9.56 -20.11
CA ASP A 214 3.34 10.03 -21.14
C ASP A 214 4.75 10.25 -20.57
N LYS A 215 4.82 10.96 -19.44
CA LYS A 215 6.06 11.41 -18.78
C LYS A 215 5.95 11.25 -17.26
N PRO A 216 5.94 10.01 -16.75
CA PRO A 216 5.65 9.73 -15.35
C PRO A 216 6.66 10.38 -14.39
N VAL A 217 7.95 10.48 -14.74
CA VAL A 217 8.94 11.17 -13.89
C VAL A 217 8.66 12.66 -13.83
N GLN A 218 8.37 13.29 -14.97
CA GLN A 218 8.01 14.71 -15.02
C GLN A 218 6.73 14.98 -14.19
N SER A 219 5.70 14.16 -14.36
CA SER A 219 4.45 14.24 -13.60
C SER A 219 4.70 14.20 -12.10
N MET A 220 5.48 13.20 -11.65
CA MET A 220 5.82 13.02 -10.24
C MET A 220 6.61 14.20 -9.67
N MET A 221 7.64 14.67 -10.37
CA MET A 221 8.43 15.82 -9.94
C MET A 221 7.61 17.11 -9.83
N GLN A 222 6.68 17.33 -10.76
CA GLN A 222 5.77 18.47 -10.73
C GLN A 222 4.87 18.39 -9.50
N LEU A 223 4.16 17.27 -9.29
CA LEU A 223 3.22 17.09 -8.18
C LEU A 223 3.92 17.20 -6.82
N MET A 224 5.10 16.59 -6.65
CA MET A 224 5.89 16.75 -5.42
C MET A 224 6.23 18.23 -5.16
N GLY A 225 6.44 19.02 -6.21
CA GLY A 225 6.78 20.43 -6.08
C GLY A 225 5.59 21.27 -5.68
N GLU A 226 4.43 20.99 -6.27
CA GLU A 226 3.15 21.61 -5.92
C GLU A 226 2.73 21.28 -4.48
N LEU A 227 3.05 20.07 -4.01
CA LEU A 227 2.83 19.65 -2.61
C LEU A 227 3.87 20.19 -1.63
N GLY A 228 4.90 20.89 -2.10
CA GLY A 228 5.88 21.56 -1.22
C GLY A 228 6.99 20.67 -0.71
N HIS A 229 7.37 19.61 -1.44
CA HIS A 229 8.45 18.72 -1.03
C HIS A 229 9.82 19.39 -1.13
N THR A 230 10.54 19.45 -0.01
CA THR A 230 11.81 20.20 0.10
C THR A 230 12.89 19.52 0.94
N SER A 231 12.69 18.30 1.45
CA SER A 231 13.67 17.66 2.35
C SER A 231 14.97 17.26 1.64
N TYR A 232 14.96 17.14 0.31
CA TYR A 232 16.13 16.81 -0.52
C TYR A 232 15.97 17.34 -1.94
N ASP A 233 17.06 17.34 -2.72
CA ASP A 233 17.03 17.64 -4.14
C ASP A 233 16.35 16.50 -4.91
N ARG A 234 15.08 16.72 -5.25
CA ARG A 234 14.23 15.77 -5.98
C ARG A 234 14.80 15.44 -7.35
N SER A 235 15.27 16.44 -8.11
CA SER A 235 15.83 16.18 -9.45
C SER A 235 17.05 15.27 -9.34
N ARG A 236 17.93 15.57 -8.38
CA ARG A 236 19.13 14.77 -8.16
C ARG A 236 18.82 13.34 -7.74
N TYR A 237 17.79 13.13 -6.92
CA TYR A 237 17.30 11.80 -6.56
C TYR A 237 16.89 10.98 -7.80
N PHE A 238 16.01 11.55 -8.64
CA PHE A 238 15.51 10.86 -9.84
C PHE A 238 16.64 10.52 -10.81
N ASP A 239 17.60 11.44 -11.03
CA ASP A 239 18.75 11.21 -11.89
C ASP A 239 19.64 10.06 -11.38
N LEU A 240 20.03 10.12 -10.09
CA LEU A 240 20.89 9.11 -9.47
C LEU A 240 20.23 7.74 -9.44
N TYR A 241 18.93 7.69 -9.12
CA TYR A 241 18.19 6.44 -9.06
C TYR A 241 18.07 5.83 -10.45
N ARG A 242 17.70 6.62 -11.47
CA ARG A 242 17.61 6.14 -12.86
C ARG A 242 18.96 5.63 -13.36
N GLU A 243 20.05 6.37 -13.12
CA GLU A 243 21.40 5.98 -13.51
C GLU A 243 21.78 4.61 -12.93
N LYS A 244 21.62 4.44 -11.61
CA LYS A 244 22.06 3.24 -10.90
C LYS A 244 21.12 2.05 -11.09
N PHE A 245 19.80 2.28 -11.23
CA PHE A 245 18.81 1.22 -11.30
C PHE A 245 18.61 0.64 -12.71
N ARG A 246 18.97 1.39 -13.76
CA ARG A 246 18.80 1.00 -15.17
C ARG A 246 19.35 -0.39 -15.49
N GLY A 247 20.51 -0.74 -14.95
CA GLY A 247 21.14 -2.04 -15.18
C GLY A 247 20.28 -3.22 -14.71
N TYR A 248 19.61 -3.07 -13.56
CA TYR A 248 18.75 -4.11 -12.98
C TYR A 248 17.45 -4.28 -13.75
N VAL A 249 16.82 -3.17 -14.16
CA VAL A 249 15.63 -3.21 -15.04
C VAL A 249 15.96 -3.90 -16.36
N LYS A 250 17.10 -3.54 -16.97
CA LYS A 250 17.55 -4.17 -18.21
C LYS A 250 17.83 -5.67 -18.03
N SER A 251 18.51 -6.05 -16.95
CA SER A 251 18.80 -7.46 -16.66
C SER A 251 17.52 -8.28 -16.48
N ALA A 252 16.53 -7.76 -15.75
CA ALA A 252 15.25 -8.43 -15.57
C ALA A 252 14.49 -8.59 -16.89
N TYR A 253 14.47 -7.54 -17.71
CA TYR A 253 13.85 -7.58 -19.03
C TYR A 253 14.53 -8.61 -19.95
N ASP A 254 15.86 -8.57 -20.05
CA ASP A 254 16.63 -9.50 -20.89
C ASP A 254 16.49 -10.97 -20.43
N SER A 255 16.34 -11.20 -19.12
CA SER A 255 16.12 -12.54 -18.53
C SER A 255 14.67 -13.03 -18.61
N GLY A 256 13.76 -12.26 -19.22
CA GLY A 256 12.37 -12.69 -19.45
C GLY A 256 11.43 -12.50 -18.26
N VAL A 257 11.78 -11.68 -17.27
CA VAL A 257 10.85 -11.26 -16.22
C VAL A 257 9.68 -10.52 -16.85
N HIS A 258 8.45 -10.84 -16.45
CA HIS A 258 7.26 -10.21 -17.01
C HIS A 258 7.29 -8.68 -16.77
N PRO A 259 7.02 -7.83 -17.78
CA PRO A 259 7.10 -6.37 -17.63
C PRO A 259 6.25 -5.80 -16.48
N ALA A 260 5.07 -6.39 -16.23
CA ALA A 260 4.23 -6.07 -15.06
C ALA A 260 4.96 -6.21 -13.72
N ASN A 261 5.82 -7.22 -13.55
CA ASN A 261 6.61 -7.41 -12.34
C ASN A 261 7.77 -6.40 -12.28
N ILE A 262 8.38 -6.07 -13.43
CA ILE A 262 9.49 -5.11 -13.54
C ILE A 262 9.10 -3.71 -13.05
N VAL A 263 7.91 -3.25 -13.43
CA VAL A 263 7.43 -1.90 -13.06
C VAL A 263 6.82 -1.86 -11.65
N MET A 264 6.49 -3.00 -11.06
CA MET A 264 5.81 -3.11 -9.78
C MET A 264 6.78 -3.28 -8.60
N LEU A 265 7.69 -4.26 -8.68
CA LEU A 265 8.62 -4.61 -7.61
C LEU A 265 9.46 -3.44 -7.04
N PRO A 266 9.90 -2.43 -7.84
CA PRO A 266 10.75 -1.38 -7.32
C PRO A 266 10.07 -0.45 -6.30
N THR A 267 8.75 -0.38 -6.24
CA THR A 267 8.05 0.61 -5.38
C THR A 267 8.12 0.30 -3.88
N HIS A 268 8.41 -0.95 -3.51
CA HIS A 268 8.27 -1.46 -2.14
C HIS A 268 9.42 -1.03 -1.21
N VAL A 269 9.86 0.22 -1.31
CA VAL A 269 10.97 0.79 -0.51
C VAL A 269 10.49 1.63 0.67
N GLY A 270 9.17 1.68 0.90
CA GLY A 270 8.52 2.54 1.90
C GLY A 270 9.02 2.37 3.33
N ASP A 271 9.66 1.25 3.66
CA ASP A 271 10.28 1.09 4.97
C ASP A 271 11.39 2.11 5.26
N ILE A 272 11.95 2.78 4.24
CA ILE A 272 12.94 3.84 4.41
C ILE A 272 12.25 5.21 4.37
N GLY A 273 12.07 5.82 5.54
CA GLY A 273 11.54 7.18 5.67
C GLY A 273 10.01 7.31 5.56
N HIS A 274 9.29 6.30 5.04
CA HIS A 274 7.83 6.24 5.03
C HIS A 274 7.26 5.44 6.24
N HIS A 275 7.59 4.14 6.40
CA HIS A 275 7.20 3.34 7.58
C HIS A 275 8.16 3.52 8.76
N ILE A 276 9.47 3.36 8.54
CA ILE A 276 10.47 3.77 9.53
C ILE A 276 10.71 5.26 9.27
N GLY A 277 9.85 6.09 9.86
CA GLY A 277 9.77 7.51 9.55
C GLY A 277 9.26 8.35 10.71
N SER A 278 9.33 9.67 10.51
CA SER A 278 8.98 10.65 11.54
C SER A 278 7.53 10.54 12.04
N SER A 279 6.60 10.10 11.20
CA SER A 279 5.19 9.91 11.56
C SER A 279 4.99 8.78 12.56
N TYR A 280 5.55 7.59 12.30
CA TYR A 280 5.50 6.45 13.22
C TYR A 280 6.21 6.74 14.54
N TYR A 281 7.28 7.52 14.54
CA TYR A 281 7.94 7.91 15.79
C TYR A 281 6.99 8.74 16.65
N LYS A 282 6.36 9.77 16.07
CA LYS A 282 5.37 10.60 16.78
C LYS A 282 4.14 9.82 17.22
N LEU A 283 3.71 8.86 16.41
CA LEU A 283 2.63 7.94 16.73
C LEU A 283 2.98 7.09 17.96
N CYS A 284 4.13 6.41 17.91
CA CYS A 284 4.58 5.43 18.91
C CYS A 284 5.33 6.03 20.10
N ARG A 285 5.50 7.36 20.20
CA ARG A 285 5.84 8.03 21.47
C ARG A 285 4.82 7.74 22.57
N ASP A 286 3.59 7.45 22.15
CA ASP A 286 2.55 6.91 23.00
C ASP A 286 2.79 5.42 23.24
N ASP A 287 2.96 5.06 24.51
CA ASP A 287 3.30 3.69 24.90
C ASP A 287 2.19 2.69 24.56
N MET A 288 0.91 3.12 24.56
CA MET A 288 -0.20 2.26 24.14
C MET A 288 -0.12 2.00 22.63
N CYS A 289 0.19 3.02 21.82
CA CYS A 289 0.42 2.82 20.39
C CYS A 289 1.60 1.88 20.13
N MET A 290 2.73 2.04 20.83
CA MET A 290 3.84 1.09 20.67
C MET A 290 3.44 -0.32 21.10
N ALA A 291 2.82 -0.49 22.28
CA ALA A 291 2.40 -1.78 22.79
C ALA A 291 1.48 -2.52 21.81
N ILE A 292 0.58 -1.80 21.15
CA ILE A 292 -0.25 -2.35 20.05
C ILE A 292 0.65 -2.83 18.91
N LEU A 293 1.57 -2.00 18.41
CA LEU A 293 2.43 -2.35 17.28
C LEU A 293 3.32 -3.57 17.57
N GLU A 294 3.93 -3.63 18.75
CA GLU A 294 4.77 -4.74 19.20
C GLU A 294 3.98 -6.03 19.35
N SER A 295 2.87 -5.98 20.08
CA SER A 295 2.04 -7.16 20.33
C SER A 295 1.45 -7.72 19.05
N VAL A 296 0.87 -6.88 18.18
CA VAL A 296 0.29 -7.29 16.89
C VAL A 296 1.36 -7.93 16.01
N SER A 297 2.55 -7.34 15.91
CA SER A 297 3.67 -7.92 15.16
C SER A 297 4.10 -9.28 15.71
N LYS A 298 4.13 -9.42 17.05
CA LYS A 298 4.49 -10.67 17.72
C LYS A 298 3.44 -11.77 17.52
N VAL A 299 2.15 -11.43 17.45
CA VAL A 299 1.08 -12.37 17.08
C VAL A 299 1.32 -12.97 15.69
N ALA A 300 1.68 -12.14 14.70
CA ALA A 300 2.02 -12.63 13.36
C ALA A 300 3.26 -13.51 13.38
N GLU A 301 4.33 -13.10 14.07
CA GLU A 301 5.54 -13.91 14.20
C GLU A 301 5.23 -15.30 14.77
N ASN A 302 4.55 -15.36 15.92
CA ASN A 302 4.24 -16.62 16.59
C ASN A 302 3.36 -17.51 15.71
N THR A 303 2.34 -16.93 15.06
CA THR A 303 1.43 -17.66 14.18
C THR A 303 2.15 -18.22 12.94
N LEU A 304 3.06 -17.44 12.33
CA LEU A 304 3.89 -17.90 11.21
C LEU A 304 4.83 -19.03 11.63
N ARG A 305 5.49 -18.92 12.78
CA ARG A 305 6.37 -19.98 13.30
C ARG A 305 5.60 -21.27 13.56
N THR A 306 4.42 -21.18 14.16
CA THR A 306 3.53 -22.34 14.34
C THR A 306 3.14 -22.95 13.00
N ALA A 307 2.68 -22.13 12.05
CA ALA A 307 2.29 -22.57 10.72
C ALA A 307 3.42 -23.31 9.98
N LEU A 308 4.64 -22.79 10.08
CA LEU A 308 5.85 -23.40 9.53
C LEU A 308 6.14 -24.76 10.20
N SER A 309 6.12 -24.81 11.54
CA SER A 309 6.39 -26.04 12.30
C SER A 309 5.36 -27.15 12.05
N GLU A 310 4.11 -26.77 11.76
CA GLU A 310 3.02 -27.71 11.44
C GLU A 310 2.95 -28.06 9.95
N GLY A 311 3.87 -27.54 9.11
CA GLY A 311 3.89 -27.80 7.67
C GLY A 311 2.66 -27.28 6.92
N LYS A 312 2.03 -26.20 7.40
CA LYS A 312 0.80 -25.64 6.84
C LYS A 312 1.01 -24.57 5.77
N ILE A 313 2.24 -24.08 5.62
CA ILE A 313 2.62 -23.11 4.59
C ILE A 313 3.04 -23.87 3.33
N LYS A 314 2.29 -23.74 2.24
CA LYS A 314 2.48 -24.51 1.00
C LYS A 314 3.23 -23.72 -0.06
N ASN A 315 3.12 -22.40 -0.05
CA ASN A 315 3.75 -21.51 -1.02
C ASN A 315 4.02 -20.13 -0.38
N PRO A 316 4.86 -19.28 -0.99
CA PRO A 316 5.18 -17.97 -0.42
C PRO A 316 3.97 -17.06 -0.11
N PHE A 317 2.88 -17.11 -0.90
CA PHE A 317 1.69 -16.27 -0.63
C PHE A 317 0.97 -16.64 0.67
N ASP A 318 1.09 -17.90 1.13
CA ASP A 318 0.52 -18.31 2.41
C ASP A 318 1.15 -17.52 3.57
N VAL A 319 2.41 -17.10 3.45
CA VAL A 319 3.10 -16.28 4.47
C VAL A 319 2.40 -14.93 4.64
N GLY A 320 2.18 -14.19 3.55
CA GLY A 320 1.47 -12.91 3.58
C GLY A 320 0.02 -13.06 4.06
N TYR A 321 -0.69 -14.10 3.60
CA TYR A 321 -2.06 -14.39 4.02
C TYR A 321 -2.19 -14.67 5.53
N ILE A 322 -1.29 -15.51 6.07
CA ILE A 322 -1.27 -15.87 7.49
C ILE A 322 -0.91 -14.66 8.35
N ALA A 323 0.16 -13.93 7.99
CA ALA A 323 0.59 -12.73 8.71
C ALA A 323 -0.53 -11.68 8.77
N THR A 324 -1.15 -11.39 7.62
CA THR A 324 -2.24 -10.42 7.53
C THR A 324 -3.46 -10.85 8.37
N GLY A 325 -3.83 -12.13 8.32
CA GLY A 325 -4.95 -12.64 9.12
C GLY A 325 -4.68 -12.61 10.63
N ALA A 326 -3.45 -12.91 11.04
CA ALA A 326 -3.00 -12.89 12.43
C ALA A 326 -3.01 -11.45 13.00
N CYS A 327 -2.41 -10.50 12.29
CA CYS A 327 -2.42 -9.11 12.72
C CYS A 327 -3.83 -8.49 12.73
N ALA A 328 -4.67 -8.81 11.74
CA ALA A 328 -6.06 -8.35 11.70
C ALA A 328 -6.84 -8.87 12.91
N SER A 329 -6.70 -10.16 13.22
CA SER A 329 -7.31 -10.81 14.39
C SER A 329 -6.88 -10.14 15.70
N ALA A 330 -5.59 -9.86 15.87
CA ALA A 330 -5.05 -9.17 17.05
C ALA A 330 -5.64 -7.75 17.19
N THR A 331 -5.62 -6.97 16.11
CA THR A 331 -6.13 -5.59 16.09
C THR A 331 -7.62 -5.54 16.45
N ALA A 332 -8.42 -6.47 15.92
CA ALA A 332 -9.84 -6.57 16.25
C ALA A 332 -10.10 -7.08 17.68
N ASP A 333 -9.24 -7.95 18.24
CA ASP A 333 -9.35 -8.38 19.66
C ASP A 333 -9.11 -7.19 20.59
N ILE A 334 -8.09 -6.36 20.32
CA ILE A 334 -7.79 -5.14 21.09
C ILE A 334 -8.98 -4.17 21.06
N LEU A 335 -9.58 -3.94 19.89
CA LEU A 335 -10.75 -3.06 19.75
C LEU A 335 -11.95 -3.59 20.58
N ALA A 336 -12.16 -4.90 20.56
CA ALA A 336 -13.27 -5.55 21.26
C ALA A 336 -13.14 -5.51 22.79
N TRP A 337 -11.92 -5.37 23.35
CA TRP A 337 -11.71 -5.26 24.79
C TRP A 337 -12.37 -4.03 25.40
N ASP A 338 -12.38 -2.92 24.65
CA ASP A 338 -13.03 -1.67 25.03
C ASP A 338 -14.52 -1.63 24.60
N GLY A 339 -15.06 -2.75 24.11
CA GLY A 339 -16.46 -2.87 23.67
C GLY A 339 -16.75 -2.25 22.29
N PHE A 340 -15.72 -1.85 21.55
CA PHE A 340 -15.87 -1.34 20.18
C PHE A 340 -15.87 -2.49 19.17
N THR A 341 -16.66 -2.33 18.11
CA THR A 341 -16.73 -3.23 16.96
C THR A 341 -16.29 -2.47 15.71
N PRO A 342 -15.78 -3.17 14.68
CA PRO A 342 -15.51 -2.55 13.39
C PRO A 342 -16.68 -1.74 12.83
N ASP A 343 -17.92 -2.17 13.04
CA ASP A 343 -19.10 -1.49 12.52
C ASP A 343 -19.29 -0.10 13.18
N TYR A 344 -18.98 0.07 14.47
CA TYR A 344 -19.01 1.38 15.11
C TYR A 344 -17.99 2.34 14.50
N ILE A 345 -16.77 1.86 14.24
CA ILE A 345 -15.70 2.67 13.64
C ILE A 345 -16.05 3.02 12.19
N GLN A 346 -16.58 2.06 11.42
CA GLN A 346 -17.04 2.30 10.05
C GLN A 346 -18.17 3.34 9.99
N ASP A 347 -19.19 3.23 10.85
CA ASP A 347 -20.30 4.19 10.89
C ASP A 347 -19.80 5.60 11.25
N MET A 348 -18.89 5.71 12.23
CA MET A 348 -18.24 6.97 12.59
C MET A 348 -17.48 7.57 11.40
N MET A 349 -16.60 6.79 10.76
CA MET A 349 -15.79 7.29 9.64
C MET A 349 -16.63 7.64 8.43
N GLN A 350 -17.69 6.88 8.16
CA GLN A 350 -18.59 7.16 7.04
C GLN A 350 -19.40 8.45 7.27
N LYS A 351 -19.86 8.72 8.51
CA LYS A 351 -20.52 9.98 8.88
C LYS A 351 -19.53 11.14 8.84
N ARG A 352 -18.31 10.95 9.35
CA ARG A 352 -17.22 11.95 9.27
C ARG A 352 -16.93 12.30 7.81
N PHE A 353 -16.75 11.30 6.95
CA PHE A 353 -16.47 11.50 5.53
C PHE A 353 -17.55 12.33 4.82
N LYS A 354 -18.84 11.99 5.02
CA LYS A 354 -19.95 12.75 4.42
C LYS A 354 -19.97 14.21 4.88
N ASN A 355 -19.76 14.45 6.17
CA ASN A 355 -19.65 15.82 6.69
C ASN A 355 -18.41 16.55 6.15
N PHE A 356 -17.29 15.83 6.00
CA PHE A 356 -16.05 16.39 5.50
C PHE A 356 -16.18 16.87 4.05
N ILE A 357 -16.85 16.11 3.18
CA ILE A 357 -17.12 16.57 1.81
C ILE A 357 -17.98 17.84 1.78
N LEU A 358 -18.99 17.93 2.64
CA LEU A 358 -19.86 19.11 2.68
C LEU A 358 -19.15 20.36 3.21
N THR A 359 -18.16 20.17 4.08
CA THR A 359 -17.37 21.26 4.68
C THR A 359 -16.14 21.64 3.85
N HIS A 360 -15.60 20.68 3.09
CA HIS A 360 -14.43 20.82 2.23
C HIS A 360 -14.70 20.32 0.81
N PRO A 361 -15.67 20.91 0.08
CA PRO A 361 -16.08 20.39 -1.22
C PRO A 361 -14.99 20.52 -2.30
N PHE A 362 -14.08 21.50 -2.17
CA PHE A 362 -13.09 21.84 -3.21
C PHE A 362 -11.63 21.78 -2.75
N ASP A 363 -11.39 21.68 -1.45
CA ASP A 363 -10.07 21.76 -0.81
C ASP A 363 -9.71 20.47 -0.04
N ARG A 364 -10.56 19.45 -0.06
CA ARG A 364 -10.20 18.12 0.43
C ARG A 364 -9.23 17.44 -0.53
N SER A 365 -8.21 16.78 0.02
CA SER A 365 -7.36 15.89 -0.75
C SER A 365 -8.01 14.51 -0.90
N MET A 366 -8.08 13.98 -2.13
CA MET A 366 -8.61 12.64 -2.39
C MET A 366 -7.73 11.55 -1.76
N VAL A 367 -6.42 11.77 -1.63
CA VAL A 367 -5.50 10.81 -1.00
C VAL A 367 -5.73 10.66 0.51
N GLY A 368 -6.35 11.66 1.16
CA GLY A 368 -6.52 11.70 2.61
C GLY A 368 -7.38 10.58 3.19
N GLU A 369 -8.15 9.85 2.38
CA GLU A 369 -9.00 8.74 2.82
C GLU A 369 -8.39 7.36 2.54
N LEU A 370 -7.22 7.32 1.88
CA LEU A 370 -6.54 6.10 1.43
C LEU A 370 -6.44 5.06 2.56
N HIS A 371 -5.67 5.40 3.58
CA HIS A 371 -5.34 4.50 4.68
C HIS A 371 -6.52 4.26 5.62
N VAL A 372 -7.47 5.19 5.67
CA VAL A 372 -8.71 5.01 6.44
C VAL A 372 -9.45 3.78 5.92
N ASN A 373 -9.62 3.65 4.60
CA ASN A 373 -10.28 2.46 4.04
C ASN A 373 -9.50 1.18 4.34
N ASP A 374 -8.16 1.21 4.27
CA ASP A 374 -7.33 0.03 4.55
C ASP A 374 -7.47 -0.42 6.01
N PHE A 375 -7.44 0.51 6.96
CA PHE A 375 -7.65 0.21 8.38
C PHE A 375 -9.05 -0.39 8.62
N LEU A 376 -10.10 0.19 8.01
CA LEU A 376 -11.46 -0.33 8.12
C LEU A 376 -11.58 -1.75 7.55
N ASP A 377 -11.02 -2.02 6.37
CA ASP A 377 -10.96 -3.35 5.76
C ASP A 377 -10.23 -4.34 6.69
N PHE A 378 -9.17 -3.88 7.35
CA PHE A 378 -8.32 -4.68 8.21
C PHE A 378 -9.01 -5.11 9.51
N ILE A 379 -9.60 -4.18 10.27
CA ILE A 379 -10.34 -4.52 11.51
C ILE A 379 -11.58 -5.37 11.22
N THR A 380 -12.22 -5.15 10.07
CA THR A 380 -13.38 -5.91 9.60
C THR A 380 -13.01 -7.35 9.25
N ARG A 381 -11.84 -7.55 8.63
CA ARG A 381 -11.26 -8.88 8.42
C ARG A 381 -10.99 -9.56 9.76
N GLY A 382 -10.40 -8.85 10.71
CA GLY A 382 -10.08 -9.34 12.05
C GLY A 382 -11.29 -9.86 12.82
N GLU A 383 -12.39 -9.12 12.81
CA GLU A 383 -13.66 -9.54 13.42
C GLU A 383 -14.16 -10.85 12.82
N ARG A 384 -14.14 -10.99 11.49
CA ARG A 384 -14.54 -12.24 10.81
C ARG A 384 -13.65 -13.40 11.21
N VAL A 385 -12.33 -13.18 11.28
CA VAL A 385 -11.39 -14.23 11.72
C VAL A 385 -11.69 -14.64 13.17
N ASN A 386 -12.00 -13.68 14.04
CA ASN A 386 -12.27 -13.92 15.45
C ASN A 386 -13.65 -14.56 15.74
N ALA A 387 -14.65 -14.29 14.90
CA ALA A 387 -16.02 -14.74 15.12
C ALA A 387 -16.13 -16.28 15.08
N PRO A 388 -17.00 -16.88 15.90
CA PRO A 388 -17.20 -18.33 15.90
C PRO A 388 -17.89 -18.80 14.61
N LYS A 389 -17.59 -20.03 14.18
CA LYS A 389 -18.36 -20.71 13.13
C LYS A 389 -19.86 -20.79 13.49
N PRO A 390 -20.78 -20.63 12.51
CA PRO A 390 -20.53 -20.47 11.07
C PRO A 390 -20.30 -19.01 10.62
N ARG A 391 -20.26 -18.03 11.54
CA ARG A 391 -20.13 -16.60 11.20
C ARG A 391 -18.70 -16.19 10.82
N GLY A 392 -17.70 -16.90 11.34
CA GLY A 392 -16.29 -16.60 11.13
C GLY A 392 -15.41 -17.83 11.23
N ASP A 393 -14.11 -17.61 11.43
CA ASP A 393 -13.07 -18.65 11.36
C ASP A 393 -12.69 -19.24 12.74
N SER A 394 -13.38 -18.85 13.81
CA SER A 394 -13.11 -19.29 15.18
C SER A 394 -11.66 -19.06 15.62
N ARG A 395 -11.12 -17.87 15.37
CA ARG A 395 -9.74 -17.45 15.68
C ARG A 395 -8.68 -18.30 14.99
N LYS A 396 -8.90 -18.59 13.71
CA LYS A 396 -7.94 -19.33 12.88
C LYS A 396 -7.73 -18.64 11.54
N VAL A 397 -6.51 -18.69 11.05
CA VAL A 397 -6.16 -18.30 9.67
C VAL A 397 -5.57 -19.52 8.98
N ALA A 398 -6.09 -19.89 7.79
CA ALA A 398 -5.71 -21.16 7.11
C ALA A 398 -5.78 -22.41 8.03
N GLY A 399 -6.69 -22.42 9.00
CA GLY A 399 -6.82 -23.52 9.98
C GLY A 399 -5.74 -23.54 11.08
N ILE A 400 -4.86 -22.55 11.14
CA ILE A 400 -3.85 -22.35 12.19
C ILE A 400 -4.49 -21.50 13.30
N PRO A 401 -4.48 -21.95 14.56
CA PRO A 401 -4.86 -21.12 15.70
C PRO A 401 -3.97 -19.88 15.81
N ILE A 402 -4.60 -18.72 15.98
CA ILE A 402 -3.86 -17.46 16.17
C ILE A 402 -3.46 -17.34 17.64
N ASP A 403 -2.18 -17.05 17.88
CA ASP A 403 -1.66 -16.83 19.22
C ASP A 403 -1.87 -15.38 19.65
N LEU A 404 -2.91 -15.13 20.45
CA LEU A 404 -3.21 -13.80 20.99
C LEU A 404 -2.49 -13.50 22.32
N SER A 405 -1.71 -14.42 22.88
CA SER A 405 -1.00 -14.18 24.15
C SER A 405 -0.12 -12.92 24.14
N PRO A 406 0.57 -12.53 23.04
CA PRO A 406 1.34 -11.30 23.01
C PRO A 406 0.51 -10.02 23.23
N VAL A 407 -0.77 -10.04 22.86
CA VAL A 407 -1.71 -8.96 23.16
C VAL A 407 -2.24 -9.12 24.59
N ARG A 408 -2.67 -10.33 24.94
CA ARG A 408 -3.41 -10.58 26.19
C ARG A 408 -2.56 -10.46 27.44
N ASP A 409 -1.26 -10.67 27.31
CA ASP A 409 -0.32 -10.64 28.43
C ASP A 409 0.58 -9.39 28.40
N HIS A 410 0.35 -8.46 27.46
CA HIS A 410 1.14 -7.23 27.35
C HIS A 410 0.86 -6.30 28.54
N PRO A 411 1.89 -5.84 29.29
CA PRO A 411 1.66 -5.07 30.50
C PRO A 411 0.91 -3.76 30.25
N GLU A 412 1.35 -2.96 29.28
CA GLU A 412 0.74 -1.67 28.93
C GLU A 412 -0.70 -1.85 28.45
N LEU A 413 -0.99 -2.86 27.61
CA LEU A 413 -2.35 -3.13 27.15
C LEU A 413 -3.28 -3.60 28.27
N ASN A 414 -2.75 -4.24 29.32
CA ASN A 414 -3.55 -4.66 30.48
C ASN A 414 -3.78 -3.54 31.50
N HIS A 415 -3.03 -2.43 31.41
CA HIS A 415 -3.07 -1.33 32.36
C HIS A 415 -3.45 0.03 31.70
N PRO A 416 -4.62 0.13 31.04
CA PRO A 416 -5.06 1.38 30.41
C PRO A 416 -5.26 2.51 31.43
N GLU A 417 -5.49 2.19 32.71
CA GLU A 417 -5.58 3.14 33.82
C GLU A 417 -4.29 3.92 34.07
N ALA A 418 -3.14 3.46 33.55
CA ALA A 418 -1.90 4.25 33.60
C ALA A 418 -1.94 5.46 32.64
N TYR A 419 -2.84 5.44 31.65
CA TYR A 419 -2.89 6.41 30.55
C TYR A 419 -4.16 7.27 30.56
N ALA A 420 -5.07 7.04 31.51
CA ALA A 420 -6.30 7.81 31.68
C ALA A 420 -6.76 7.77 33.14
N TYR A 421 -7.86 8.45 33.45
CA TYR A 421 -8.37 8.46 34.82
C TYR A 421 -8.83 7.03 35.25
N PRO A 422 -8.35 6.51 36.39
CA PRO A 422 -8.65 5.15 36.83
C PRO A 422 -10.14 4.83 36.86
N PHE A 423 -10.51 3.57 36.55
CA PHE A 423 -11.89 3.08 36.39
C PHE A 423 -12.70 3.70 35.24
N THR A 424 -12.15 4.68 34.52
CA THR A 424 -12.80 5.33 33.37
C THR A 424 -11.97 5.24 32.08
N ALA A 425 -10.88 4.49 32.11
CA ALA A 425 -9.97 4.24 30.99
C ALA A 425 -10.57 3.28 29.92
N ILE A 426 -11.86 3.38 29.65
CA ILE A 426 -12.64 2.43 28.83
C ILE A 426 -12.51 2.66 27.32
N THR A 427 -11.76 3.67 26.88
CA THR A 427 -11.56 3.99 25.46
C THR A 427 -10.10 4.05 25.05
N VAL A 428 -9.16 3.82 25.97
CA VAL A 428 -7.73 4.11 25.75
C VAL A 428 -7.17 3.31 24.57
N ARG A 429 -7.45 1.99 24.52
CA ARG A 429 -6.93 1.12 23.46
C ARG A 429 -7.58 1.44 22.13
N ALA A 430 -8.89 1.66 22.13
CA ALA A 430 -9.63 2.06 20.94
C ALA A 430 -9.12 3.39 20.38
N THR A 431 -8.86 4.39 21.24
CA THR A 431 -8.30 5.68 20.79
C THR A 431 -6.86 5.57 20.30
N ALA A 432 -6.04 4.71 20.89
CA ALA A 432 -4.69 4.44 20.41
C ALA A 432 -4.72 3.75 19.03
N LEU A 433 -5.61 2.78 18.82
CA LEU A 433 -5.86 2.16 17.51
C LEU A 433 -6.31 3.17 16.46
N LEU A 434 -7.20 4.11 16.82
CA LEU A 434 -7.66 5.14 15.90
C LEU A 434 -6.53 6.06 15.43
N ARG A 435 -5.41 6.16 16.15
CA ARG A 435 -4.25 6.92 15.67
C ARG A 435 -3.50 6.22 14.53
N PHE A 436 -3.67 4.91 14.36
CA PHE A 436 -3.14 4.15 13.21
C PHE A 436 -4.04 4.21 11.97
N ILE A 437 -5.23 4.84 12.05
CA ILE A 437 -6.19 4.83 10.94
C ILE A 437 -5.64 5.48 9.67
N ASP A 438 -4.79 6.49 9.83
CA ASP A 438 -4.18 7.22 8.71
C ASP A 438 -2.85 6.61 8.26
N GLN A 439 -2.31 5.62 9.00
CA GLN A 439 -1.07 4.93 8.66
C GLN A 439 -1.04 3.51 9.28
N PRO A 440 -1.80 2.56 8.74
CA PRO A 440 -1.92 1.21 9.30
C PRO A 440 -0.84 0.24 8.81
N CYS A 441 0.08 0.66 7.92
CA CYS A 441 0.94 -0.23 7.13
C CYS A 441 1.77 -1.24 7.95
N LEU A 442 2.22 -0.89 9.16
CA LEU A 442 2.95 -1.82 10.03
C LEU A 442 2.03 -2.67 10.93
N LEU A 443 0.76 -2.29 11.11
CA LEU A 443 -0.27 -3.17 11.67
C LEU A 443 -0.81 -4.15 10.63
N ALA A 444 -1.02 -3.68 9.39
CA ALA A 444 -1.41 -4.48 8.23
C ALA A 444 -0.14 -4.95 7.52
N PRO A 445 0.52 -6.00 8.04
CA PRO A 445 1.97 -6.17 8.06
C PRO A 445 2.57 -6.16 6.65
N GLU A 446 2.97 -4.97 6.21
CA GLU A 446 3.45 -4.76 4.85
C GLU A 446 4.80 -5.44 4.58
N PRO A 447 5.81 -5.38 5.47
CA PRO A 447 7.08 -6.09 5.24
C PRO A 447 6.90 -7.61 5.02
N PRO A 448 6.07 -8.34 5.81
CA PRO A 448 5.73 -9.73 5.51
C PRO A 448 5.02 -9.95 4.16
N SER A 449 4.12 -9.04 3.76
CA SER A 449 3.45 -9.09 2.46
C SER A 449 4.43 -8.90 1.29
N ILE A 450 5.35 -7.94 1.41
CA ILE A 450 6.40 -7.70 0.41
C ILE A 450 7.33 -8.91 0.31
N ALA A 451 7.82 -9.44 1.44
CA ALA A 451 8.69 -10.61 1.44
C ALA A 451 8.01 -11.83 0.78
N ALA A 452 6.74 -12.08 1.09
CA ALA A 452 5.95 -13.14 0.46
C ALA A 452 5.83 -12.93 -1.05
N MET A 453 5.50 -11.71 -1.47
CA MET A 453 5.30 -11.34 -2.86
C MET A 453 6.58 -11.46 -3.69
N VAL A 454 7.69 -10.90 -3.22
CA VAL A 454 9.00 -10.94 -3.90
C VAL A 454 9.43 -12.39 -4.10
N ASN A 455 9.34 -13.21 -3.04
CA ASN A 455 9.69 -14.62 -3.14
C ASN A 455 8.76 -15.40 -4.09
N ALA A 456 7.47 -15.06 -4.14
CA ALA A 456 6.52 -15.67 -5.06
C ALA A 456 6.77 -15.32 -6.53
N ILE A 457 7.05 -14.05 -6.82
CA ILE A 457 7.38 -13.61 -8.19
C ILE A 457 8.69 -14.24 -8.63
N ALA A 458 9.70 -14.28 -7.76
CA ALA A 458 10.98 -14.87 -8.13
C ALA A 458 10.88 -16.35 -8.51
N LEU A 459 9.88 -17.09 -8.03
CA LEU A 459 9.61 -18.47 -8.45
C LEU A 459 8.98 -18.58 -9.86
N ASN A 460 8.23 -17.58 -10.29
CA ASN A 460 7.51 -17.58 -11.57
C ASN A 460 7.61 -16.19 -12.22
N PRO A 461 8.85 -15.72 -12.53
CA PRO A 461 9.09 -14.34 -12.93
C PRO A 461 8.38 -13.93 -14.23
N GLU A 462 8.09 -14.89 -15.10
CA GLU A 462 7.40 -14.75 -16.38
C GLU A 462 5.88 -14.56 -16.25
N VAL A 463 5.32 -14.76 -15.05
CA VAL A 463 3.88 -14.59 -14.79
C VAL A 463 3.64 -13.26 -14.09
N ALA A 464 2.77 -12.44 -14.66
CA ALA A 464 2.34 -11.20 -14.01
C ALA A 464 1.62 -11.49 -12.69
N LEU A 465 2.11 -10.93 -11.59
CA LEU A 465 1.40 -10.99 -10.31
C LEU A 465 0.12 -10.13 -10.32
N ALA A 466 0.26 -8.92 -10.86
CA ALA A 466 -0.79 -7.91 -10.91
C ALA A 466 -1.20 -7.65 -12.38
N PRO A 467 -2.45 -7.20 -12.62
CA PRO A 467 -3.51 -6.92 -11.65
C PRO A 467 -4.10 -8.19 -11.01
N VAL A 468 -4.41 -8.13 -9.71
CA VAL A 468 -5.01 -9.27 -8.98
C VAL A 468 -6.53 -9.25 -9.15
N GLN A 469 -7.11 -10.34 -9.64
CA GLN A 469 -8.56 -10.53 -9.68
C GLN A 469 -9.06 -11.11 -8.36
N MET A 470 -9.56 -10.24 -7.47
CA MET A 470 -10.13 -10.68 -6.19
C MET A 470 -11.23 -9.76 -5.67
N CYS A 471 -12.11 -10.29 -4.82
CA CYS A 471 -12.98 -9.49 -3.98
C CYS A 471 -12.31 -9.26 -2.62
N LYS A 472 -11.99 -8.00 -2.27
CA LYS A 472 -11.43 -7.65 -0.95
C LYS A 472 -12.41 -7.88 0.21
N ASN A 473 -13.71 -7.99 -0.08
CA ASN A 473 -14.79 -7.90 0.92
C ASN A 473 -14.67 -6.62 1.76
N CYS A 474 -14.56 -5.47 1.07
CA CYS A 474 -14.30 -4.18 1.68
C CYS A 474 -15.31 -3.84 2.78
N ALA A 475 -14.85 -3.29 3.90
CA ALA A 475 -15.65 -2.79 5.01
C ALA A 475 -16.72 -1.81 4.52
N THR A 476 -16.31 -0.83 3.70
CA THR A 476 -17.22 0.19 3.16
C THR A 476 -18.38 -0.38 2.33
N SER A 477 -18.19 -1.56 1.72
CA SER A 477 -19.27 -2.25 0.99
C SER A 477 -20.30 -2.93 1.90
N ARG A 478 -19.99 -3.19 3.18
CA ARG A 478 -21.00 -3.65 4.15
C ARG A 478 -22.04 -2.56 4.42
N TYR A 479 -21.62 -1.30 4.43
CA TYR A 479 -22.49 -0.14 4.66
C TYR A 479 -23.14 0.38 3.37
N LEU A 480 -22.41 0.33 2.24
CA LEU A 480 -22.90 0.72 0.91
C LEU A 480 -22.81 -0.46 -0.07
N PRO A 481 -23.69 -1.48 0.01
CA PRO A 481 -23.55 -2.70 -0.79
C PRO A 481 -23.61 -2.47 -2.30
N ALA A 482 -24.41 -1.49 -2.76
CA ALA A 482 -24.48 -1.11 -4.17
C ALA A 482 -23.15 -0.57 -4.73
N LYS A 483 -22.18 -0.19 -3.87
CA LYS A 483 -20.82 0.16 -4.30
C LYS A 483 -20.19 -0.98 -5.11
N CYS A 484 -20.47 -2.23 -4.76
CA CYS A 484 -19.91 -3.40 -5.45
C CYS A 484 -20.30 -3.49 -6.93
N ASP A 485 -21.41 -2.87 -7.36
CA ASP A 485 -21.86 -2.88 -8.76
C ASP A 485 -20.89 -2.12 -9.69
N TYR A 486 -20.12 -1.18 -9.12
CA TYR A 486 -19.11 -0.37 -9.80
C TYR A 486 -17.70 -0.96 -9.69
N CYS A 487 -17.56 -2.12 -9.05
CA CYS A 487 -16.25 -2.72 -8.80
C CYS A 487 -15.74 -3.47 -10.04
N MET A 488 -14.50 -3.17 -10.43
CA MET A 488 -13.80 -3.84 -11.52
C MET A 488 -12.92 -4.98 -11.00
N SER A 489 -12.51 -4.96 -9.73
CA SER A 489 -11.55 -5.94 -9.17
C SER A 489 -11.94 -7.42 -9.40
N PRO A 490 -13.18 -7.88 -9.16
CA PRO A 490 -13.57 -9.27 -9.43
C PRO A 490 -13.61 -9.65 -10.91
N ARG A 491 -13.56 -8.65 -11.81
CA ARG A 491 -13.65 -8.79 -13.27
C ARG A 491 -12.40 -8.25 -13.97
N VAL A 492 -11.34 -7.88 -13.25
CA VAL A 492 -10.21 -7.17 -13.88
C VAL A 492 -9.54 -7.99 -14.98
N ASN A 493 -9.53 -9.32 -14.86
CA ASN A 493 -9.01 -10.17 -15.93
C ASN A 493 -9.92 -10.25 -17.17
N SER A 494 -11.22 -9.90 -17.08
CA SER A 494 -12.10 -9.88 -18.25
C SER A 494 -11.77 -8.71 -19.18
N VAL A 495 -11.24 -7.61 -18.64
CA VAL A 495 -10.81 -6.45 -19.46
C VAL A 495 -9.41 -6.62 -20.06
N LEU A 496 -8.68 -7.65 -19.63
CA LEU A 496 -7.40 -8.06 -20.19
C LEU A 496 -7.52 -8.89 -21.49
N GLY A 497 -8.76 -9.24 -21.86
CA GLY A 497 -9.08 -10.02 -23.06
C GLY A 497 -8.72 -9.33 -24.37
#